data_AF-A0A966IWP6-F1
#
_entry.id   AF-A0A966IWP6-F1
#
_cell.length_a   1.000
_cell.length_b   1.000
_cell.length_c   1.000
_cell.angle_alpha   90.00
_cell.angle_beta   90.00
_cell.angle_gamma   90.00
#
_symmetry.space_group_name_H-M   'P 1'
#
loop_
_entity.id
_entity.type
_entity.pdbx_description
1 polymer ?
#
loop_
_entity_poly.entity_id
_entity_poly.type
_entity_poly.pdbx_seq_one_letter_code
_entity_poly.pdbx_strand_id
1 'polypeptide(L)'
;MLNTLENLIKLARERKKIPIEGSYTNQLLSDKSLSKAKVLEEIDELIEAVEENSNKIHEAADVFYHLLIYLEANDIKIEDVMTELEKRKK
;
A
#
# COMPACT_ATOMS: atom_id res chain seq x y z
N MET A 1 -10.42 0.24 14.39
CA MET A 1 -9.95 -1.03 13.80
C MET A 1 -9.08 -0.81 12.56
N LEU A 2 -9.29 0.25 11.76
CA LEU A 2 -8.45 0.58 10.59
C LEU A 2 -7.47 1.75 10.82
N ASN A 3 -7.31 2.22 12.06
CA ASN A 3 -6.45 3.36 12.41
C ASN A 3 -5.01 3.17 11.92
N THR A 4 -4.51 1.93 11.85
CA THR A 4 -3.18 1.63 11.31
C THR A 4 -3.06 2.02 9.85
N LEU A 5 -4.05 1.69 9.01
CA LEU A 5 -4.05 2.08 7.59
C LEU A 5 -4.14 3.59 7.45
N GLU A 6 -5.02 4.25 8.22
CA GLU A 6 -5.12 5.71 8.25
C GLU A 6 -3.79 6.38 8.62
N ASN A 7 -3.05 5.81 9.58
CA ASN A 7 -1.73 6.30 9.97
C ASN A 7 -0.69 6.11 8.85
N LEU A 8 -0.73 4.99 8.13
CA LEU A 8 0.14 4.77 6.96
C LEU A 8 -0.15 5.77 5.84
N ILE A 9 -1.44 6.05 5.58
CA ILE A 9 -1.85 7.07 4.60
C ILE A 9 -1.34 8.46 5.02
N LYS A 10 -1.52 8.82 6.29
CA LYS A 10 -0.99 10.09 6.85
C LYS A 10 0.52 10.17 6.71
N LEU A 11 1.24 9.10 7.04
CA LEU A 11 2.68 9.00 6.87
C LEU A 11 3.10 9.20 5.42
N ALA A 12 2.43 8.52 4.46
CA ALA A 12 2.72 8.66 3.04
C ALA A 12 2.55 10.10 2.56
N ARG A 13 1.44 10.74 2.94
CA ARG A 13 1.14 12.14 2.61
C ARG A 13 2.13 13.11 3.25
N GLU A 14 2.52 12.86 4.50
CA GLU A 14 3.55 13.63 5.19
C GLU A 14 4.89 13.50 4.48
N ARG A 15 5.30 12.29 4.09
CA ARG A 15 6.53 12.02 3.33
C ARG A 15 6.51 12.66 1.94
N LYS A 16 5.36 12.75 1.27
CA LYS A 16 5.23 13.53 0.02
C LYS A 16 5.46 15.02 0.26
N LYS A 17 4.92 15.58 1.36
CA LYS A 17 5.02 17.00 1.69
C LYS A 17 6.41 17.39 2.22
N ILE A 18 6.99 16.54 3.05
CA ILE A 18 8.29 16.72 3.71
C ILE A 18 9.11 15.45 3.47
N PRO A 19 9.81 15.36 2.32
CA PRO A 19 10.61 14.19 2.00
C PRO A 19 11.75 13.98 3.01
N ILE A 20 11.98 12.72 3.37
CA ILE A 20 13.16 12.30 4.13
C ILE A 20 14.10 11.54 3.19
N GLU A 21 15.31 12.06 3.06
CA GLU A 21 16.36 11.44 2.27
C GLU A 21 16.69 10.03 2.78
N GLY A 22 16.84 9.07 1.87
CA GLY A 22 17.10 7.67 2.20
C GLY A 22 15.89 6.89 2.76
N SER A 23 14.73 7.51 2.96
CA SER A 23 13.53 6.79 3.39
C SER A 23 12.99 5.90 2.26
N TYR A 24 12.78 4.61 2.57
CA TYR A 24 12.18 3.65 1.65
C TYR A 24 10.81 4.12 1.13
N THR A 25 9.96 4.69 2.00
CA THR A 25 8.67 5.25 1.58
C THR A 25 8.84 6.38 0.57
N ASN A 26 9.82 7.27 0.74
CA ASN A 26 10.09 8.32 -0.23
C ASN A 26 10.62 7.78 -1.56
N GLN A 27 11.39 6.68 -1.55
CA GLN A 27 11.82 6.00 -2.77
C GLN A 27 10.61 5.46 -3.55
N LEU A 28 9.71 4.74 -2.87
CA LEU A 28 8.48 4.23 -3.49
C LEU A 28 7.55 5.35 -3.99
N LEU A 29 7.43 6.45 -3.24
CA LEU A 29 6.61 7.60 -3.64
C LEU A 29 7.16 8.34 -4.86
N SER A 30 8.49 8.34 -5.06
CA SER A 30 9.15 9.04 -6.17
C SER A 30 9.38 8.14 -7.39
N ASP A 31 9.57 6.84 -7.19
CA ASP A 31 9.70 5.84 -8.25
C ASP A 31 8.44 4.98 -8.37
N LYS A 32 7.54 5.40 -9.26
CA LYS A 32 6.29 4.69 -9.55
C LYS A 32 6.50 3.31 -10.15
N SER A 33 7.62 3.09 -10.85
CA SER A 33 7.94 1.79 -11.46
C SER A 33 8.34 0.79 -10.38
N LEU A 34 9.17 1.22 -9.43
CA LEU A 34 9.52 0.44 -8.24
C LEU A 34 8.28 0.13 -7.41
N SER A 35 7.44 1.13 -7.13
CA SER A 35 6.22 0.93 -6.35
C SER A 35 5.25 -0.05 -7.03
N LYS A 36 5.09 0.02 -8.36
CA LYS A 36 4.32 -0.95 -9.14
C LYS A 36 4.92 -2.36 -9.02
N ALA A 37 6.24 -2.49 -9.16
CA ALA A 37 6.92 -3.78 -9.10
C ALA A 37 6.70 -4.45 -7.74
N LYS A 38 6.85 -3.70 -6.64
CA LYS A 38 6.55 -4.21 -5.30
C LYS A 38 5.10 -4.67 -5.17
N VAL A 39 4.11 -3.89 -5.63
CA VAL A 39 2.70 -4.32 -5.56
C VAL A 39 2.46 -5.68 -6.25
N LEU A 40 3.12 -5.93 -7.39
CA LEU A 40 2.99 -7.22 -8.08
C LEU A 40 3.66 -8.35 -7.27
N GLU A 41 4.88 -8.12 -6.80
CA GLU A 41 5.64 -9.06 -5.97
C GLU A 41 4.86 -9.47 -4.71
N GLU A 42 4.39 -8.50 -3.92
CA GLU A 42 3.67 -8.79 -2.67
C GLU A 42 2.35 -9.53 -2.88
N ILE A 43 1.67 -9.29 -4.01
CA ILE A 43 0.45 -10.01 -4.35
C ILE A 43 0.76 -11.47 -4.67
N ASP A 44 1.82 -11.72 -5.45
CA ASP A 44 2.27 -13.07 -5.78
C ASP A 44 2.71 -13.82 -4.50
N GLU A 45 3.50 -13.18 -3.64
CA GLU A 45 3.94 -13.73 -2.34
C GLU A 45 2.76 -14.02 -1.40
N LEU A 46 1.75 -13.13 -1.35
CA LEU A 46 0.54 -13.38 -0.57
C LEU A 46 -0.23 -14.61 -1.08
N ILE A 47 -0.35 -14.78 -2.40
CA ILE A 47 -1.04 -15.93 -2.99
C ILE A 47 -0.31 -17.21 -2.60
N GLU A 48 1.01 -17.26 -2.81
CA GLU A 48 1.85 -18.41 -2.42
C GLU A 48 1.73 -18.70 -0.92
N ALA A 49 1.85 -17.69 -0.06
CA ALA A 49 1.77 -17.85 1.38
C ALA A 49 0.39 -18.35 1.86
N VAL A 50 -0.68 -18.03 1.14
CA VAL A 50 -2.02 -18.58 1.41
C VAL A 50 -2.11 -20.04 0.98
N GLU A 51 -1.62 -20.39 -0.20
CA GLU A 51 -1.63 -21.76 -0.74
C GLU A 51 -0.80 -22.71 0.13
N GLU A 52 0.36 -22.25 0.61
CA GLU A 52 1.26 -23.02 1.47
C GLU A 52 0.89 -22.93 2.96
N ASN A 53 -0.12 -22.14 3.31
CA ASN A 53 -0.54 -21.86 4.69
C ASN A 53 0.63 -21.33 5.57
N SER A 54 1.53 -20.54 4.99
CA SER A 54 2.70 -19.96 5.64
C SER A 54 2.43 -18.53 6.12
N ASN A 55 3.37 -17.59 5.94
CA ASN A 55 3.43 -16.23 6.50
C ASN A 55 2.33 -15.25 6.00
N LYS A 56 1.16 -15.74 5.59
CA LYS A 56 0.03 -14.98 5.01
C LYS A 56 -0.36 -13.67 5.70
N ILE A 57 -0.15 -13.53 7.01
CA ILE A 57 -0.45 -12.27 7.73
C ILE A 57 0.59 -11.19 7.39
N HIS A 58 1.85 -11.57 7.24
CA HIS A 58 2.95 -10.69 6.86
C HIS A 58 2.74 -10.19 5.44
N GLU A 59 2.58 -11.12 4.48
CA GLU A 59 2.37 -10.76 3.07
C GLU A 59 1.11 -9.93 2.86
N ALA A 60 0.04 -10.21 3.61
CA ALA A 60 -1.17 -9.38 3.55
C ALA A 60 -0.91 -7.95 4.03
N ALA A 61 -0.08 -7.77 5.06
CA ALA A 61 0.30 -6.44 5.54
C ALA A 61 1.15 -5.70 4.50
N ASP A 62 2.07 -6.39 3.82
CA ASP A 62 2.94 -5.80 2.81
C ASP A 62 2.15 -5.43 1.54
N VAL A 63 1.19 -6.25 1.11
CA VAL A 63 0.22 -5.88 0.07
C VAL A 63 -0.51 -4.59 0.45
N PHE A 64 -1.04 -4.47 1.67
CA PHE A 64 -1.72 -3.23 2.09
C PHE A 64 -0.77 -2.03 2.09
N TYR A 65 0.44 -2.19 2.61
CA TYR A 65 1.42 -1.12 2.64
C TYR A 65 1.78 -0.65 1.22
N HIS A 66 2.22 -1.56 0.37
CA HIS A 66 2.69 -1.23 -0.98
C HIS A 66 1.57 -0.70 -1.86
N LEU A 67 0.35 -1.25 -1.75
CA LEU A 67 -0.80 -0.73 -2.47
C LEU A 67 -1.14 0.69 -2.06
N LEU A 68 -1.16 1.00 -0.75
CA LEU A 68 -1.43 2.37 -0.27
C LEU A 68 -0.38 3.37 -0.77
N ILE A 69 0.90 3.01 -0.72
CA ILE A 69 1.97 3.88 -1.23
C ILE A 69 1.85 4.07 -2.74
N TYR A 70 1.54 3.01 -3.50
CA TYR A 70 1.35 3.09 -4.95
C TYR A 70 0.19 3.99 -5.35
N LEU A 71 -0.94 3.91 -4.63
CA LEU A 71 -2.08 4.79 -4.85
C LEU A 71 -1.72 6.25 -4.58
N GLU A 72 -1.09 6.53 -3.45
CA GLU A 72 -0.66 7.90 -3.09
C GLU A 72 0.42 8.44 -4.05
N ALA A 73 1.34 7.60 -4.55
CA ALA A 73 2.32 7.97 -5.58
C ALA A 73 1.65 8.38 -6.91
N ASN A 74 0.46 7.85 -7.18
CA ASN A 74 -0.34 8.14 -8.37
C ASN A 74 -1.49 9.11 -8.14
N ASP A 75 -1.50 9.79 -7.00
CA ASP A 75 -2.52 10.77 -6.62
C ASP A 75 -3.95 10.20 -6.60
N ILE A 76 -4.06 8.88 -6.38
CA ILE A 76 -5.33 8.18 -6.18
C ILE A 76 -5.62 8.17 -4.69
N LYS A 77 -6.70 8.84 -4.29
CA LYS A 77 -7.09 8.93 -2.89
C LYS A 77 -7.77 7.65 -2.44
N ILE A 78 -7.30 7.09 -1.32
CA ILE A 78 -7.93 5.94 -0.69
C ILE A 78 -9.39 6.22 -0.30
N GLU A 79 -9.74 7.48 -0.01
CA GLU A 79 -11.12 7.90 0.25
C GLU A 79 -12.06 7.61 -0.94
N ASP A 80 -11.58 7.78 -2.17
CA ASP A 80 -12.35 7.47 -3.39
C ASP A 80 -12.50 5.95 -3.57
N VAL A 81 -11.44 5.18 -3.28
CA VAL A 81 -11.47 3.72 -3.28
C VAL A 81 -12.45 3.18 -2.24
N MET A 82 -12.48 3.76 -1.05
CA MET A 82 -13.45 3.38 -0.01
C MET A 82 -14.89 3.68 -0.44
N THR A 83 -15.12 4.81 -1.08
CA THR A 83 -16.43 5.14 -1.67
C THR A 83 -16.86 4.10 -2.71
N GLU A 84 -15.93 3.61 -3.53
CA GLU A 84 -16.21 2.54 -4.49
C GLU A 84 -16.47 1.19 -3.79
N LEU A 85 -15.71 0.87 -2.75
CA LEU A 85 -15.91 -0.35 -1.96
C LEU A 85 -17.27 -0.37 -1.26
N GLU A 86 -17.76 0.76 -0.75
CA GLU A 86 -19.10 0.85 -0.14
C GLU A 86 -20.21 0.44 -1.13
N LYS A 87 -20.04 0.71 -2.43
CA LYS A 87 -21.01 0.28 -3.46
C LYS A 87 -21.08 -1.24 -3.62
N ARG A 88 -20.02 -1.98 -3.25
CA ARG A 88 -19.93 -3.44 -3.31
C ARG A 88 -20.58 -4.16 -2.14
N LYS A 89 -21.00 -3.43 -1.09
CA LYS A 89 -21.71 -3.99 0.08
C LYS A 89 -23.22 -4.21 -0.15
N LYS A 90 -23.69 -4.05 -1.39
CA LYS A 90 -25.08 -4.26 -1.78
C LYS A 90 -25.35 -5.72 -2.10
#